data_AF-A0A2U1JZD0-F1
#
_entry.id   AF-A0A2U1JZD0-F1
#
_cell.length_a   1.000
_cell.length_b   1.000
_cell.length_c   1.000
_cell.angle_alpha   90.00
_cell.angle_beta   90.00
_cell.angle_gamma   90.00
#
_symmetry.space_group_name_H-M   'P 1'
#
loop_
_entity.id
_entity.type
_entity.pdbx_description
1 polymer ?
#
loop_
_entity_poly.entity_id
_entity_poly.type
_entity_poly.pdbx_seq_one_letter_code
_entity_poly.pdbx_strand_id
1 'polypeptide(L)'
;MKLSLKKFDDSPQLYARIAGLLYLIIIIAGIFGQILVRNKLIVSGDATATANNIMNSELLWRTGISVDLIMHICDLPVMIILYYLLRPVNKKLALLNLSFNLIQTAVLVANKLNLLATLFFLGDAAFLKSFSPEQLHTLSYLSIKLHDIGFGVGLIFFGFVCLIEGYLLFKSNYFPKTIGVLMSIAGVCYLANSFAFILVPQLSSIVLLMPCLIAELSFSLWLIFKGVNLPIWKNSVLKNI
;
A
#
# COMPACT_ATOMS: atom_id res chain seq x y z
N MET A 1 -3.56 30.67 3.86
CA MET A 1 -3.52 29.76 5.02
C MET A 1 -2.10 29.21 5.20
N LYS A 2 -1.20 29.97 5.87
CA LYS A 2 0.17 29.53 6.23
C LYS A 2 0.15 28.72 7.53
N LEU A 3 -0.61 27.62 7.58
CA LEU A 3 -0.63 26.78 8.78
C LEU A 3 0.63 25.91 8.84
N SER A 4 1.53 26.30 9.75
CA SER A 4 2.48 25.45 10.49
C SER A 4 3.55 24.63 9.76
N LEU A 5 4.26 25.18 8.76
CA LEU A 5 5.54 24.58 8.33
C LEU A 5 6.61 24.62 9.45
N LYS A 6 6.59 25.67 10.30
CA LYS A 6 7.47 25.78 11.48
C LYS A 6 7.37 24.56 12.41
N LYS A 7 6.14 24.09 12.71
CA LYS A 7 5.92 22.99 13.67
C LYS A 7 6.51 21.65 13.22
N PHE A 8 6.55 21.36 11.92
CA PHE A 8 7.16 20.12 11.44
C PHE A 8 8.68 20.17 11.60
N ASP A 9 9.29 21.28 11.16
CA ASP A 9 10.73 21.47 11.22
C ASP A 9 11.27 21.56 12.66
N ASP A 10 10.40 21.91 13.62
CA ASP A 10 10.69 21.91 15.05
C ASP A 10 10.80 20.50 15.65
N SER A 11 10.16 19.48 15.05
CA SER A 11 10.09 18.12 15.62
C SER A 11 10.14 16.99 14.57
N PRO A 12 11.09 17.01 13.62
CA PRO A 12 11.15 16.02 12.52
C PRO A 12 11.32 14.58 13.03
N GLN A 13 11.95 14.39 14.20
CA GLN A 13 12.12 13.07 14.81
C GLN A 13 10.77 12.46 15.25
N LEU A 14 9.89 13.27 15.84
CA LEU A 14 8.57 12.81 16.26
C LEU A 14 7.75 12.36 15.05
N TYR A 15 7.73 13.18 14.00
CA TYR A 15 7.03 12.85 12.77
C TYR A 15 7.61 11.62 12.07
N ALA A 16 8.93 11.48 12.02
CA ALA A 16 9.56 10.26 11.50
C ALA A 16 9.06 9.00 12.25
N ARG A 17 8.99 9.06 13.58
CA ARG A 17 8.47 7.93 14.39
C ARG A 17 6.99 7.64 14.14
N ILE A 18 6.17 8.68 14.04
CA ILE A 18 4.74 8.55 13.70
C ILE A 18 4.59 7.90 12.33
N ALA A 19 5.34 8.37 11.32
CA ALA A 19 5.32 7.75 9.99
C ALA A 19 5.75 6.28 10.05
N GLY A 20 6.81 5.95 10.78
CA GLY A 20 7.24 4.57 10.98
C GLY A 20 6.15 3.69 11.62
N LEU A 21 5.50 4.15 12.69
CA LEU A 21 4.42 3.39 13.33
C LEU A 21 3.22 3.18 12.41
N LEU A 22 2.81 4.21 11.68
CA LEU A 22 1.71 4.11 10.72
C LEU A 22 2.06 3.19 9.55
N TYR A 23 3.29 3.25 9.05
CA TYR A 23 3.80 2.32 8.03
C TYR A 23 3.80 0.88 8.56
N LEU A 24 4.18 0.65 9.81
CA LEU A 24 4.11 -0.68 10.41
C LEU A 24 2.67 -1.19 10.50
N ILE A 25 1.71 -0.33 10.88
CA ILE A 25 0.27 -0.66 10.88
C ILE A 25 -0.18 -1.05 9.46
N ILE A 26 0.26 -0.32 8.43
CA ILE A 26 -0.04 -0.63 7.03
C ILE A 26 0.45 -2.04 6.66
N ILE A 27 1.70 -2.37 6.98
CA ILE A 27 2.29 -3.69 6.72
C ILE A 27 1.48 -4.80 7.43
N ILE A 28 1.17 -4.61 8.71
CA ILE A 28 0.41 -5.59 9.51
C ILE A 28 -1.01 -5.77 8.95
N ALA A 29 -1.68 -4.68 8.58
CA ALA A 29 -3.01 -4.70 7.98
C ALA A 29 -3.02 -5.44 6.63
N GLY A 30 -2.03 -5.18 5.78
CA GLY A 30 -1.87 -5.89 4.50
C GLY A 30 -1.64 -7.39 4.69
N ILE A 31 -0.79 -7.78 5.63
CA ILE A 31 -0.55 -9.19 5.99
C ILE A 31 -1.83 -9.84 6.53
N PHE A 32 -2.56 -9.16 7.41
CA PHE A 32 -3.84 -9.64 7.94
C PHE A 32 -4.85 -9.90 6.81
N GLY A 33 -5.07 -8.93 5.92
CA GLY A 33 -6.00 -9.06 4.82
C GLY A 33 -5.63 -10.21 3.88
N GLN A 34 -4.34 -10.40 3.59
CA GLN A 34 -3.90 -11.47 2.69
C GLN A 34 -3.94 -12.85 3.35
N ILE A 35 -3.30 -13.01 4.51
CA ILE A 35 -3.08 -14.33 5.12
C ILE A 35 -4.30 -14.80 5.90
N LEU A 36 -4.92 -13.92 6.69
CA LEU A 36 -5.97 -14.32 7.64
C LEU A 36 -7.38 -14.24 7.05
N VAL A 37 -7.57 -13.45 5.99
CA VAL A 37 -8.86 -13.31 5.30
C VAL A 37 -8.84 -14.01 3.96
N ARG A 38 -8.08 -13.51 2.99
CA ARG A 38 -8.11 -13.98 1.59
C ARG A 38 -7.65 -15.44 1.44
N ASN A 39 -6.49 -15.80 1.98
CA ASN A 39 -5.97 -17.19 1.89
C ASN A 39 -6.85 -18.22 2.62
N LYS A 40 -7.66 -17.78 3.61
CA LYS A 40 -8.55 -18.65 4.37
C LYS A 40 -9.89 -18.87 3.65
N LEU A 41 -10.40 -17.85 2.97
CA LEU A 41 -11.77 -17.87 2.42
C LEU A 41 -11.82 -18.21 0.93
N ILE A 42 -10.78 -17.86 0.15
CA ILE A 42 -10.78 -18.03 -1.30
C ILE A 42 -10.24 -19.41 -1.68
N VAL A 43 -11.05 -20.17 -2.41
CA VAL A 43 -10.64 -21.43 -3.04
C VAL A 43 -10.31 -21.16 -4.51
N SER A 44 -9.06 -21.38 -4.91
CA SER A 44 -8.62 -21.09 -6.27
C SER A 44 -9.36 -21.96 -7.29
N GLY A 45 -9.99 -21.32 -8.28
CA GLY A 45 -10.77 -22.01 -9.32
C GLY A 45 -12.18 -22.45 -8.91
N ASP A 46 -12.60 -22.27 -7.66
CA ASP A 46 -13.91 -22.71 -7.17
C ASP A 46 -14.72 -21.54 -6.60
N ALA A 47 -15.62 -21.01 -7.44
CA ALA A 47 -16.48 -19.88 -7.09
C ALA A 47 -17.51 -20.26 -6.01
N THR A 48 -18.05 -21.47 -6.04
CA THR A 48 -19.09 -21.93 -5.11
C THR A 48 -18.51 -22.17 -3.73
N ALA A 49 -17.37 -22.86 -3.62
CA ALA A 49 -16.69 -23.05 -2.35
C ALA A 49 -16.26 -21.70 -1.74
N THR A 50 -15.75 -20.78 -2.57
CA THR A 50 -15.39 -19.43 -2.12
C THR A 50 -16.60 -18.67 -1.59
N ALA A 51 -17.72 -18.67 -2.32
CA ALA A 51 -18.96 -18.01 -1.89
C ALA A 51 -19.47 -18.57 -0.56
N ASN A 52 -19.52 -19.90 -0.43
CA ASN A 52 -19.94 -20.57 0.79
C ASN A 52 -19.04 -20.21 1.99
N ASN A 53 -17.72 -20.19 1.80
CA ASN A 53 -16.79 -19.77 2.85
C ASN A 53 -17.04 -18.33 3.30
N ILE A 54 -17.25 -17.41 2.35
CA ILE A 54 -17.52 -16.00 2.64
C ILE A 54 -18.86 -15.84 3.37
N MET A 55 -19.93 -16.50 2.92
CA MET A 55 -21.24 -16.44 3.59
C MET A 55 -21.18 -17.00 5.01
N ASN A 56 -20.46 -18.10 5.22
CA ASN A 56 -20.27 -18.71 6.55
C ASN A 56 -19.34 -17.88 7.46
N SER A 57 -18.56 -16.96 6.91
CA SER A 57 -17.59 -16.13 7.65
C SER A 57 -17.68 -14.66 7.22
N GLU A 58 -18.91 -14.15 7.06
CA GLU A 58 -19.15 -12.82 6.48
C GLU A 58 -18.48 -11.71 7.29
N LEU A 59 -18.52 -11.81 8.62
CA LEU A 59 -17.86 -10.86 9.52
C LEU A 59 -16.35 -10.78 9.25
N LEU A 60 -15.69 -11.92 9.03
CA LEU A 60 -14.26 -11.95 8.73
C LEU A 60 -13.96 -11.24 7.40
N TRP A 61 -14.79 -11.45 6.37
CA TRP A 61 -14.65 -10.76 5.09
C TRP A 61 -14.84 -9.25 5.24
N ARG A 62 -15.89 -8.80 5.94
CA ARG A 62 -16.15 -7.38 6.22
C ARG A 62 -15.04 -6.74 7.03
N THR A 63 -14.52 -7.43 8.05
CA THR A 63 -13.38 -6.96 8.84
C THR A 63 -12.14 -6.83 7.96
N GLY A 64 -11.87 -7.77 7.06
CA GLY A 64 -10.79 -7.66 6.09
C GLY A 64 -10.87 -6.40 5.23
N ILE A 65 -12.05 -6.08 4.69
CA ILE A 65 -12.27 -4.86 3.90
C ILE A 65 -12.06 -3.61 4.76
N SER A 66 -12.59 -3.59 5.98
CA SER A 66 -12.44 -2.44 6.89
C SER A 66 -10.99 -2.19 7.28
N VAL A 67 -10.23 -3.25 7.57
CA VAL A 67 -8.79 -3.17 7.87
C VAL A 67 -8.01 -2.65 6.66
N ASP A 68 -8.33 -3.13 5.45
CA ASP A 68 -7.75 -2.63 4.21
C ASP A 68 -8.05 -1.13 3.98
N LEU A 69 -9.21 -0.62 4.40
CA LEU A 69 -9.54 0.81 4.30
C LEU A 69 -8.80 1.64 5.36
N ILE A 70 -8.67 1.14 6.59
CA ILE A 70 -7.88 1.79 7.65
C ILE A 70 -6.42 1.90 7.23
N MET A 71 -5.87 0.86 6.59
CA MET A 71 -4.55 0.87 5.98
C MET A 71 -4.37 2.08 5.04
N HIS A 72 -5.32 2.30 4.12
CA HIS A 72 -5.25 3.45 3.20
C HIS A 72 -5.45 4.81 3.87
N ILE A 73 -6.18 4.87 4.98
CA ILE A 73 -6.25 6.09 5.80
C ILE A 73 -4.89 6.40 6.43
N CYS A 74 -4.12 5.37 6.82
CA CYS A 74 -2.76 5.54 7.32
C CYS A 74 -1.75 5.97 6.24
N ASP A 75 -1.99 5.66 4.95
CA ASP A 75 -1.10 6.07 3.85
C ASP A 75 -0.97 7.60 3.76
N LEU A 76 -2.07 8.33 3.95
CA LEU A 76 -2.13 9.80 3.83
C LEU A 76 -1.15 10.54 4.76
N PRO A 77 -1.18 10.35 6.10
CA PRO A 77 -0.20 10.98 6.98
C PRO A 77 1.24 10.51 6.68
N VAL A 78 1.45 9.23 6.31
CA VAL A 78 2.79 8.71 5.98
C VAL A 78 3.38 9.45 4.78
N MET A 79 2.66 9.52 3.66
CA MET A 79 3.14 10.18 2.45
C MET A 79 3.40 11.69 2.67
N ILE A 80 2.58 12.36 3.47
CA ILE A 80 2.76 13.78 3.81
C ILE A 80 4.01 13.98 4.67
N ILE A 81 4.22 13.13 5.68
CA ILE A 81 5.41 13.20 6.53
C ILE A 81 6.67 12.93 5.69
N LEU A 82 6.66 11.89 4.84
CA LEU A 82 7.80 11.56 3.97
C LEU A 82 8.10 12.70 2.98
N TYR A 83 7.07 13.36 2.43
CA TYR A 83 7.27 14.56 1.63
C TYR A 83 8.05 15.64 2.41
N TYR A 84 7.65 15.94 3.66
CA TYR A 84 8.33 16.94 4.46
C TYR A 84 9.74 16.52 4.90
N LEU A 85 9.96 15.23 5.15
CA LEU A 85 11.30 14.72 5.46
C LEU A 85 12.23 14.82 4.26
N LEU A 86 11.75 14.51 3.04
CA LEU A 86 12.57 14.36 1.83
C LEU A 86 12.63 15.61 0.94
N ARG A 87 11.71 16.58 1.09
CA ARG A 87 11.74 17.86 0.35
C ARG A 87 13.09 18.61 0.44
N PRO A 88 13.89 18.55 1.53
CA PRO A 88 15.19 19.21 1.57
C PRO A 88 16.24 18.55 0.66
N VAL A 89 16.00 17.35 0.13
CA VAL A 89 16.89 16.74 -0.87
C VAL A 89 16.55 17.27 -2.26
N ASN A 90 15.26 17.19 -2.63
CA ASN A 90 14.74 17.75 -3.87
C ASN A 90 13.23 17.90 -3.76
N LYS A 91 12.75 19.15 -3.68
CA LYS A 91 11.32 19.46 -3.52
C LYS A 91 10.45 18.95 -4.66
N LYS A 92 10.94 19.01 -5.91
CA LYS A 92 10.16 18.59 -7.09
C LYS A 92 9.97 17.08 -7.11
N LEU A 93 11.03 16.32 -6.83
CA LEU A 93 10.96 14.86 -6.74
C LEU A 93 10.14 14.41 -5.53
N ALA A 94 10.29 15.05 -4.37
CA ALA A 94 9.46 14.75 -3.20
C ALA A 94 7.96 15.00 -3.49
N LEU A 95 7.63 16.08 -4.22
CA LEU A 95 6.26 16.35 -4.63
C LEU A 95 5.75 15.30 -5.64
N LEU A 96 6.58 14.93 -6.62
CA LEU A 96 6.24 13.89 -7.59
C LEU A 96 5.98 12.55 -6.88
N ASN A 97 6.81 12.20 -5.90
CA ASN A 97 6.63 11.02 -5.07
C ASN A 97 5.28 11.04 -4.34
N LEU A 98 4.96 12.15 -3.67
CA LEU A 98 3.68 12.35 -3.00
C LEU A 98 2.50 12.20 -3.98
N SER A 99 2.61 12.73 -5.20
CA SER A 99 1.57 12.61 -6.22
C SER A 99 1.37 11.16 -6.68
N PHE A 100 2.45 10.42 -6.94
CA PHE A 100 2.36 8.99 -7.25
C PHE A 100 1.72 8.19 -6.12
N ASN A 101 2.09 8.50 -4.88
CA ASN A 101 1.55 7.82 -3.70
C ASN A 101 0.05 8.11 -3.54
N LEU A 102 -0.38 9.37 -3.69
CA LEU A 102 -1.79 9.74 -3.65
C LEU A 102 -2.62 9.03 -4.75
N ILE A 103 -2.10 8.96 -5.98
CA ILE A 103 -2.76 8.25 -7.09
C ILE A 103 -2.89 6.76 -6.76
N GLN A 104 -1.81 6.15 -6.27
CA GLN A 104 -1.82 4.76 -5.84
C GLN A 104 -2.89 4.50 -4.76
N THR A 105 -2.93 5.32 -3.71
CA THR A 105 -3.89 5.16 -2.62
C THR A 105 -5.32 5.31 -3.15
N ALA A 106 -5.58 6.31 -4.00
CA ALA A 106 -6.89 6.53 -4.59
C ALA A 106 -7.35 5.34 -5.45
N VAL A 107 -6.46 4.80 -6.29
CA VAL A 107 -6.74 3.60 -7.10
C VAL A 107 -7.05 2.40 -6.20
N LEU A 108 -6.27 2.17 -5.15
CA LEU A 108 -6.46 1.02 -4.27
C LEU A 108 -7.72 1.13 -3.40
N VAL A 109 -8.06 2.33 -2.91
CA VAL A 109 -9.32 2.59 -2.19
C VAL A 109 -10.51 2.36 -3.10
N ALA A 110 -10.50 2.92 -4.32
CA ALA A 110 -11.58 2.69 -5.29
C ALA A 110 -11.71 1.20 -5.64
N ASN A 111 -10.58 0.49 -5.76
CA ASN A 111 -10.58 -0.94 -6.04
C ASN A 111 -11.20 -1.78 -4.91
N LYS A 112 -11.33 -1.28 -3.67
CA LYS A 112 -12.07 -1.98 -2.60
C LYS A 112 -13.57 -2.13 -2.88
N LEU A 113 -14.11 -1.35 -3.82
CA LEU A 113 -15.48 -1.56 -4.32
C LEU A 113 -15.68 -2.97 -4.89
N ASN A 114 -14.65 -3.59 -5.47
CA ASN A 114 -14.73 -4.97 -5.98
C ASN A 114 -14.91 -6.00 -4.84
N LEU A 115 -14.25 -5.80 -3.70
CA LEU A 115 -14.43 -6.65 -2.52
C LEU A 115 -15.80 -6.42 -1.85
N LEU A 116 -16.34 -5.20 -1.92
CA LEU A 116 -17.71 -4.91 -1.49
C LEU A 116 -18.75 -5.48 -2.46
N ALA A 117 -18.47 -5.47 -3.76
CA ALA A 117 -19.33 -6.08 -4.78
C ALA A 117 -19.47 -7.59 -4.56
N THR A 118 -18.43 -8.24 -4.04
CA THR A 118 -18.47 -9.65 -3.59
C THR A 118 -19.60 -9.87 -2.58
N LEU A 119 -19.74 -8.99 -1.57
CA LEU A 119 -20.84 -9.06 -0.60
C LEU A 119 -22.19 -8.70 -1.21
N PHE A 120 -22.20 -7.74 -2.13
CA PHE A 120 -23.42 -7.35 -2.84
C PHE A 120 -24.03 -8.52 -3.62
N PHE A 121 -23.21 -9.27 -4.35
CA PHE A 121 -23.68 -10.43 -5.13
C PHE A 121 -24.10 -11.62 -4.25
N LEU A 122 -23.53 -11.75 -3.05
CA LEU A 122 -23.91 -12.79 -2.08
C LEU A 122 -25.07 -12.39 -1.16
N GLY A 123 -25.68 -11.23 -1.40
CA GLY A 123 -26.85 -10.77 -0.65
C GLY A 123 -28.17 -11.42 -1.09
N ASP A 124 -29.27 -11.01 -0.45
CA ASP A 124 -30.61 -11.57 -0.63
C ASP A 124 -31.60 -10.61 -1.32
N ALA A 125 -31.09 -9.52 -1.91
CA ALA A 125 -31.90 -8.49 -2.54
C ALA A 125 -32.79 -9.04 -3.67
N ALA A 126 -34.04 -8.56 -3.74
CA ALA A 126 -35.07 -9.13 -4.63
C ALA A 126 -34.69 -9.13 -6.13
N PHE A 127 -33.98 -8.12 -6.61
CA PHE A 127 -33.56 -8.05 -8.03
C PHE A 127 -32.49 -9.10 -8.39
N LEU A 128 -31.72 -9.59 -7.40
CA LEU A 128 -30.72 -10.65 -7.62
C LEU A 128 -31.36 -12.01 -7.89
N LYS A 129 -32.65 -12.21 -7.54
CA LYS A 129 -33.39 -13.45 -7.80
C LYS A 129 -33.60 -13.75 -9.28
N SER A 130 -33.27 -12.80 -10.17
CA SER A 130 -33.22 -13.01 -11.61
C SER A 130 -32.00 -13.83 -12.06
N PHE A 131 -30.96 -13.94 -11.22
CA PHE A 131 -29.79 -14.79 -11.42
C PHE A 131 -29.95 -16.11 -10.65
N SER A 132 -29.33 -17.18 -11.16
CA SER A 132 -29.18 -18.41 -10.38
C SER A 132 -28.13 -18.23 -9.27
N PRO A 133 -28.18 -19.03 -8.19
CA PRO A 133 -27.15 -18.99 -7.14
C PRO A 133 -25.73 -19.17 -7.68
N GLU A 134 -25.53 -20.07 -8.64
CA GLU A 134 -24.23 -20.34 -9.26
C GLU A 134 -23.71 -19.13 -10.06
N GLN A 135 -24.61 -18.39 -10.71
CA GLN A 135 -24.27 -17.14 -11.40
C GLN A 135 -23.81 -16.07 -10.39
N LEU A 136 -24.51 -15.93 -9.26
CA LEU A 136 -24.13 -15.00 -8.19
C LEU A 136 -22.78 -15.37 -7.56
N HIS A 137 -22.52 -16.67 -7.33
CA HIS A 137 -21.21 -17.15 -6.86
C HIS A 137 -20.09 -16.79 -7.85
N THR A 138 -20.36 -16.97 -9.15
CA THR A 138 -19.40 -16.63 -10.21
C THR A 138 -19.14 -15.12 -10.28
N LEU A 139 -20.17 -14.28 -10.19
CA LEU A 139 -20.05 -12.82 -10.17
C LEU A 139 -19.28 -12.32 -8.94
N SER A 140 -19.52 -12.94 -7.79
CA SER A 140 -18.79 -12.71 -6.55
C SER A 140 -17.31 -13.06 -6.72
N TYR A 141 -17.00 -14.25 -7.25
CA TYR A 141 -15.62 -14.68 -7.53
C TYR A 141 -14.92 -13.79 -8.57
N LEU A 142 -15.62 -13.39 -9.64
CA LEU A 142 -15.10 -12.48 -10.65
C LEU A 142 -14.74 -11.13 -10.04
N SER A 143 -15.55 -10.62 -9.11
CA SER A 143 -15.27 -9.37 -8.40
C SER A 143 -13.97 -9.47 -7.59
N ILE A 144 -13.71 -10.60 -6.94
CA ILE A 144 -12.42 -10.86 -6.28
C ILE A 144 -11.27 -10.86 -7.30
N LYS A 145 -11.45 -11.46 -8.48
CA LYS A 145 -10.42 -11.43 -9.53
C LYS A 145 -10.16 -10.03 -10.10
N LEU A 146 -11.21 -9.22 -10.25
CA LEU A 146 -11.08 -7.82 -10.64
C LEU A 146 -10.33 -7.01 -9.57
N HIS A 147 -10.55 -7.32 -8.28
CA HIS A 147 -9.77 -6.74 -7.20
C HIS A 147 -8.27 -7.07 -7.33
N ASP A 148 -7.90 -8.33 -7.61
CA ASP A 148 -6.50 -8.73 -7.80
C ASP A 148 -5.83 -7.94 -8.94
N ILE A 149 -6.54 -7.79 -10.07
CA ILE A 149 -6.05 -7.02 -11.23
C ILE A 149 -5.88 -5.55 -10.87
N GLY A 150 -6.90 -4.92 -10.28
CA GLY A 150 -6.85 -3.52 -9.87
C GLY A 150 -5.78 -3.25 -8.81
N PHE A 151 -5.49 -4.24 -7.96
CA PHE A 151 -4.42 -4.15 -6.97
C PHE A 151 -3.05 -4.09 -7.67
N GLY A 152 -2.81 -4.96 -8.65
CA GLY A 152 -1.60 -4.91 -9.49
C GLY A 152 -1.42 -3.57 -10.21
N VAL A 153 -2.51 -2.97 -10.73
CA VAL A 153 -2.44 -1.63 -11.34
C VAL A 153 -2.01 -0.56 -10.33
N GLY A 154 -2.55 -0.58 -9.11
CA GLY A 154 -2.13 0.33 -8.03
C GLY A 154 -0.65 0.17 -7.67
N LEU A 155 -0.14 -1.07 -7.68
CA LEU A 155 1.27 -1.36 -7.38
C LEU A 155 2.25 -0.82 -8.42
N ILE A 156 1.82 -0.52 -9.66
CA ILE A 156 2.67 0.17 -10.64
C ILE A 156 3.04 1.56 -10.12
N PHE A 157 2.04 2.32 -9.66
CA PHE A 157 2.27 3.65 -9.09
C PHE A 157 3.10 3.56 -7.80
N PHE A 158 2.85 2.55 -6.96
CA PHE A 158 3.67 2.30 -5.77
C PHE A 158 5.13 1.99 -6.12
N GLY A 159 5.37 1.23 -7.20
CA GLY A 159 6.72 0.94 -7.67
C GLY A 159 7.51 2.21 -7.99
N PHE A 160 6.87 3.20 -8.63
CA PHE A 160 7.47 4.52 -8.84
C PHE A 160 7.70 5.29 -7.54
N VAL A 161 6.79 5.20 -6.57
CA VAL A 161 6.99 5.76 -5.22
C VAL A 161 8.27 5.20 -4.61
N CYS A 162 8.42 3.88 -4.57
CA CYS A 162 9.59 3.23 -3.97
C CYS A 162 10.90 3.60 -4.69
N LEU A 163 10.90 3.76 -6.01
CA LEU A 163 12.07 4.22 -6.77
C LEU A 163 12.46 5.66 -6.43
N ILE A 164 11.49 6.57 -6.39
CA ILE A 164 11.75 7.98 -6.09
C ILE A 164 12.16 8.15 -4.62
N GLU A 165 11.45 7.51 -3.69
CA GLU A 165 11.83 7.46 -2.27
C GLU A 165 13.21 6.86 -2.08
N GLY A 166 13.49 5.72 -2.71
CA GLY A 166 14.80 5.06 -2.63
C GLY A 166 15.94 5.99 -3.06
N TYR A 167 15.76 6.71 -4.17
CA TYR A 167 16.70 7.72 -4.63
C TYR A 167 16.88 8.89 -3.64
N LEU A 168 15.78 9.46 -3.13
CA LEU A 168 15.81 10.57 -2.19
C LEU A 168 16.47 10.17 -0.86
N LEU A 169 16.13 8.98 -0.35
CA LEU A 169 16.73 8.39 0.85
C LEU A 169 18.24 8.20 0.66
N PHE A 170 18.67 7.66 -0.48
CA PHE A 170 20.08 7.47 -0.79
C PHE A 170 20.87 8.79 -0.84
N LYS A 171 20.25 9.86 -1.38
CA LYS A 171 20.88 11.19 -1.49
C LYS A 171 20.80 12.03 -0.22
N SER A 172 19.92 11.69 0.71
CA SER A 172 19.63 12.48 1.90
C SER A 172 20.81 12.67 2.86
N ASN A 173 21.70 11.69 2.95
CA ASN A 173 22.76 11.57 3.98
C ASN A 173 22.27 11.53 5.45
N TYR A 174 20.99 11.79 5.74
CA TYR A 174 20.38 11.65 7.06
C TYR A 174 19.61 10.33 7.26
N PHE A 175 19.54 9.51 6.22
CA PHE A 175 19.13 8.10 6.25
C PHE A 175 20.27 7.18 5.79
N PRO A 176 20.29 5.89 6.19
CA PRO A 176 21.21 4.91 5.64
C PRO A 176 21.02 4.70 4.14
N LYS A 177 22.13 4.69 3.40
CA LYS A 177 22.12 4.41 1.96
C LYS A 177 21.55 3.02 1.63
N THR A 178 21.74 2.06 2.53
CA THR A 178 21.20 0.70 2.40
C THR A 178 19.68 0.68 2.28
N ILE A 179 18.97 1.50 3.08
CA ILE A 179 17.51 1.62 3.00
C ILE A 179 17.11 2.21 1.64
N GLY A 180 17.81 3.23 1.16
CA GLY A 180 17.54 3.79 -0.17
C GLY A 180 17.70 2.78 -1.31
N VAL A 181 18.72 1.92 -1.23
CA VAL A 181 18.92 0.82 -2.20
C VAL A 181 17.82 -0.23 -2.08
N LEU A 182 17.48 -0.67 -0.86
CA LEU A 182 16.41 -1.65 -0.63
C LEU A 182 15.06 -1.15 -1.17
N MET A 183 14.71 0.12 -0.91
CA MET A 183 13.49 0.73 -1.45
C MET A 183 13.52 0.80 -2.99
N SER A 184 14.67 1.09 -3.59
CA SER A 184 14.80 1.08 -5.04
C SER A 184 14.58 -0.32 -5.63
N ILE A 185 15.12 -1.36 -4.98
CA ILE A 185 14.89 -2.77 -5.36
C ILE A 185 13.41 -3.12 -5.23
N ALA A 186 12.75 -2.72 -4.14
CA ALA A 186 11.30 -2.90 -3.96
C ALA A 186 10.51 -2.26 -5.10
N GLY A 187 10.88 -1.05 -5.52
CA GLY A 187 10.26 -0.38 -6.65
C GLY A 187 10.37 -1.16 -7.97
N VAL A 188 11.54 -1.70 -8.27
CA VAL A 188 11.74 -2.57 -9.45
C VAL A 188 10.92 -3.85 -9.33
N CYS A 189 10.89 -4.48 -8.16
CA CYS A 189 10.10 -5.68 -7.89
C CYS A 189 8.59 -5.45 -8.11
N TYR A 190 8.04 -4.34 -7.61
CA TYR A 190 6.64 -3.98 -7.82
C TYR A 190 6.31 -3.76 -9.29
N LEU A 191 7.15 -3.02 -10.01
CA LEU A 191 6.95 -2.78 -11.44
C LEU A 191 7.06 -4.08 -12.23
N ALA A 192 8.11 -4.87 -11.99
CA ALA A 192 8.33 -6.15 -12.67
C ALA A 192 7.16 -7.11 -12.46
N ASN A 193 6.71 -7.28 -11.21
CA ASN A 193 5.58 -8.16 -10.91
C ASN A 193 4.27 -7.66 -11.54
N SER A 194 3.99 -6.35 -11.47
CA SER A 194 2.75 -5.78 -11.99
C SER A 194 2.69 -5.82 -13.52
N PHE A 195 3.79 -5.51 -14.21
CA PHE A 195 3.87 -5.65 -15.66
C PHE A 195 3.89 -7.11 -16.11
N ALA A 196 4.56 -8.00 -15.37
CA ALA A 196 4.49 -9.44 -15.62
C ALA A 196 3.04 -9.92 -15.52
N PHE A 197 2.31 -9.53 -14.48
CA PHE A 197 0.90 -9.88 -14.32
C PHE A 197 0.02 -9.44 -15.50
N ILE A 198 0.31 -8.30 -16.13
CA ILE A 198 -0.46 -7.78 -17.28
C ILE A 198 -0.02 -8.42 -18.61
N LEU A 199 1.28 -8.54 -18.84
CA LEU A 199 1.84 -8.91 -20.15
C LEU A 199 2.06 -10.42 -20.29
N VAL A 200 2.54 -11.07 -19.22
CA VAL A 200 2.91 -12.50 -19.20
C VAL A 200 2.56 -13.08 -17.82
N PRO A 201 1.28 -13.34 -17.52
CA PRO A 201 0.80 -13.67 -16.17
C PRO A 201 1.54 -14.82 -15.48
N GLN A 202 2.12 -15.75 -16.25
CA GLN A 202 2.89 -16.88 -15.72
C GLN A 202 4.18 -16.48 -15.00
N LEU A 203 4.70 -15.27 -15.26
CA LEU A 203 5.91 -14.75 -14.62
C LEU A 203 5.63 -13.96 -13.33
N SER A 204 4.37 -13.59 -13.07
CA SER A 204 3.97 -12.95 -11.81
C SER A 204 4.11 -13.96 -10.67
N SER A 205 4.78 -13.58 -9.59
CA SER A 205 5.04 -14.48 -8.46
C SER A 205 5.20 -13.72 -7.16
N ILE A 206 4.69 -14.30 -6.08
CA ILE A 206 4.87 -13.77 -4.72
C ILE A 206 6.36 -13.65 -4.34
N VAL A 207 7.22 -14.50 -4.93
CA VAL A 207 8.67 -14.45 -4.71
C VAL A 207 9.27 -13.13 -5.17
N LEU A 208 8.73 -12.52 -6.24
CA LEU A 208 9.17 -11.21 -6.71
C LEU A 208 8.84 -10.08 -5.72
N LEU A 209 7.83 -10.28 -4.87
CA LEU A 209 7.38 -9.28 -3.88
C LEU A 209 8.05 -9.46 -2.50
N MET A 210 8.74 -10.57 -2.25
CA MET A 210 9.44 -10.81 -0.98
C MET A 210 10.48 -9.72 -0.65
N PRO A 211 11.30 -9.23 -1.61
CA PRO A 211 12.21 -8.12 -1.34
C PRO A 211 11.51 -6.82 -0.93
N CYS A 212 10.28 -6.58 -1.41
CA CYS A 212 9.50 -5.40 -1.05
C CYS A 212 9.20 -5.37 0.45
N LEU A 213 8.69 -6.49 0.99
CA LEU A 213 8.39 -6.60 2.42
C LEU A 213 9.64 -6.35 3.28
N ILE A 214 10.79 -6.87 2.88
CA ILE A 214 12.05 -6.65 3.61
C ILE A 214 12.43 -5.17 3.58
N ALA A 215 12.33 -4.51 2.43
CA ALA A 215 12.66 -3.11 2.28
C ALA A 215 11.76 -2.20 3.12
N GLU A 216 10.44 -2.37 2.98
CA GLU A 216 9.43 -1.55 3.65
C GLU A 216 9.44 -1.77 5.17
N LEU A 217 9.55 -3.03 5.62
CA LEU A 217 9.68 -3.32 7.04
C LEU A 217 10.96 -2.73 7.62
N SER A 218 12.09 -2.84 6.91
CA SER A 218 13.35 -2.24 7.33
C SER A 218 13.24 -0.71 7.44
N PHE A 219 12.57 -0.07 6.47
CA PHE A 219 12.37 1.37 6.48
C PHE A 219 11.45 1.82 7.60
N SER A 220 10.33 1.13 7.80
CA SER A 220 9.37 1.36 8.88
C SER A 220 10.03 1.26 10.26
N LEU A 221 10.76 0.16 10.52
CA LEU A 221 11.48 -0.03 11.79
C LEU A 221 12.57 1.01 11.99
N TRP A 222 13.27 1.40 10.92
CA TRP A 222 14.27 2.48 11.00
C TRP A 222 13.63 3.80 11.43
N LEU A 223 12.50 4.18 10.83
CA LEU A 223 11.77 5.39 11.18
C LEU A 223 11.33 5.39 12.65
N ILE A 224 10.86 4.25 13.17
CA ILE A 224 10.44 4.09 14.58
C ILE A 224 11.62 4.26 15.54
N PHE A 225 12.71 3.54 15.33
CA PHE A 225 13.79 3.45 16.32
C PHE A 225 14.87 4.52 16.15
N LYS A 226 15.21 4.87 14.91
CA LYS A 226 16.32 5.78 14.58
C LYS A 226 15.85 7.12 14.04
N GLY A 227 14.77 7.16 13.25
CA GLY A 227 14.29 8.38 12.59
C GLY A 227 15.33 8.99 11.66
N VAL A 228 15.53 10.31 11.74
CA VAL A 228 16.49 11.04 10.89
C VAL A 228 17.73 11.48 11.68
N ASN A 229 18.88 11.56 11.01
CA ASN A 229 20.03 12.26 11.57
C ASN A 229 19.73 13.77 11.68
N LEU A 230 19.39 14.22 12.89
CA LEU A 230 18.92 15.59 13.16
C LEU A 230 19.88 16.70 12.71
N PRO A 231 21.20 16.66 13.04
CA PRO A 231 22.14 17.66 12.55
C PRO A 231 22.18 17.76 11.02
N ILE A 232 22.28 16.64 10.32
CA ILE A 232 22.38 16.61 8.86
C ILE A 232 21.06 17.08 8.22
N TRP A 233 19.92 16.67 8.78
CA TRP A 233 18.61 17.07 8.28
C TRP A 233 18.38 18.58 8.43
N LYS A 234 18.64 19.16 9.61
CA LYS A 234 18.52 20.61 9.84
C LYS A 234 19.41 21.42 8.89
N ASN A 235 20.64 20.98 8.67
CA ASN A 235 21.54 21.60 7.71
C ASN A 235 21.01 21.51 6.27
N SER A 236 20.36 20.41 5.90
CA SER A 236 19.76 20.23 4.58
C SER A 236 18.55 21.14 4.37
N VAL A 237 17.76 21.39 5.41
CA VAL A 237 16.64 22.36 5.37
C VAL A 237 17.18 23.78 5.16
N LEU A 238 18.19 24.19 5.94
CA LEU A 238 18.77 25.55 5.86
C LEU A 238 19.39 25.87 4.49
N LYS A 239 19.97 24.89 3.80
CA LYS A 239 20.56 25.07 2.46
C LYS A 239 19.54 25.25 1.34
N ASN A 240 18.26 24.93 1.59
CA ASN A 240 17.19 24.95 0.58
C ASN A 240 16.06 25.95 0.91
N ILE A 241 16.27 26.81 1.91
CA ILE A 241 15.47 28.03 2.15
C ILE A 241 16.10 29.18 1.36
#